data_AF-A0A5R2N2T6-F1
#
_entry.id   AF-A0A5R2N2T6-F1
#
_cell.length_a   1.000
_cell.length_b   1.000
_cell.length_c   1.000
_cell.angle_alpha   90.00
_cell.angle_beta   90.00
_cell.angle_gamma   90.00
#
_symmetry.space_group_name_H-M   'P 1'
#
loop_
_entity.id
_entity.type
_entity.pdbx_description
1 polymer ?
#
loop_
_entity_poly.entity_id
_entity_poly.type
_entity_poly.pdbx_seq_one_letter_code
_entity_poly.pdbx_strand_id
1 'polypeptide(L)'
;KAATPKTAAPKAAAPAKAAKAPAAAVKAAPAKAAAAPAKAAAAKTQAVATKATGVVGKVRQVIGAVVDVQFGEHLPPILNALETNNVGNRLVLEVAQHLGENTVRCIAM
;
A
#
# COMPACT_ATOMS: atom_id res chain seq x y z
N LYS A 1 -22.39 -42.19 23.34
CA LYS A 1 -23.29 -42.13 24.52
C LYS A 1 -23.91 -40.73 24.56
N ALA A 2 -25.21 -40.66 24.21
CA ALA A 2 -26.19 -39.57 24.40
C ALA A 2 -25.82 -38.12 23.95
N ALA A 3 -26.67 -37.31 23.34
CA ALA A 3 -27.97 -37.45 22.69
C ALA A 3 -28.19 -36.16 21.88
N THR A 4 -28.64 -36.28 20.65
CA THR A 4 -29.23 -35.22 19.81
C THR A 4 -30.70 -34.99 20.22
N PRO A 5 -31.56 -34.32 19.42
CA PRO A 5 -31.63 -32.94 18.93
C PRO A 5 -33.05 -32.35 19.24
N LYS A 6 -33.46 -31.26 18.54
CA LYS A 6 -34.85 -30.77 18.24
C LYS A 6 -35.04 -29.28 18.60
N THR A 7 -35.71 -28.42 17.85
CA THR A 7 -36.56 -28.58 16.65
C THR A 7 -36.95 -27.21 16.05
N ALA A 8 -36.96 -27.18 14.72
CA ALA A 8 -37.88 -26.53 13.76
C ALA A 8 -38.07 -25.00 13.59
N ALA A 9 -37.83 -24.64 12.31
CA ALA A 9 -38.47 -23.64 11.44
C ALA A 9 -40.03 -23.84 11.31
N PRO A 10 -40.80 -23.30 10.33
CA PRO A 10 -40.53 -22.47 9.12
C PRO A 10 -41.54 -21.30 8.96
N LYS A 11 -41.62 -20.47 7.89
CA LYS A 11 -42.23 -20.80 6.58
C LYS A 11 -42.45 -19.54 5.71
N ALA A 12 -42.04 -19.67 4.42
CA ALA A 12 -42.62 -19.16 3.15
C ALA A 12 -42.78 -17.62 2.93
N ALA A 13 -42.74 -17.07 1.71
CA ALA A 13 -42.96 -17.61 0.37
C ALA A 13 -42.29 -16.73 -0.71
N ALA A 14 -41.90 -17.33 -1.84
CA ALA A 14 -41.62 -16.69 -3.13
C ALA A 14 -42.88 -16.81 -4.05
N PRO A 15 -42.88 -16.58 -5.39
CA PRO A 15 -41.97 -15.91 -6.34
C PRO A 15 -42.73 -15.08 -7.44
N ALA A 16 -42.04 -14.75 -8.57
CA ALA A 16 -42.56 -14.51 -9.95
C ALA A 16 -42.99 -13.06 -10.31
N LYS A 17 -42.86 -12.49 -11.53
CA LYS A 17 -42.28 -12.87 -12.84
C LYS A 17 -42.44 -11.68 -13.83
N ALA A 18 -41.46 -11.54 -14.74
CA ALA A 18 -41.49 -11.03 -16.13
C ALA A 18 -41.89 -9.58 -16.51
N ALA A 19 -40.92 -8.95 -17.21
CA ALA A 19 -40.99 -8.38 -18.58
C ALA A 19 -42.07 -7.36 -18.97
N LYS A 20 -41.64 -6.22 -19.54
CA LYS A 20 -41.77 -5.89 -20.99
C LYS A 20 -41.65 -4.37 -21.24
N ALA A 21 -40.63 -3.97 -22.00
CA ALA A 21 -40.60 -2.69 -22.72
C ALA A 21 -41.53 -2.76 -23.96
N PRO A 22 -41.98 -1.62 -24.52
CA PRO A 22 -41.27 -1.13 -25.71
C PRO A 22 -41.21 0.40 -25.90
N ALA A 23 -40.10 0.81 -26.51
CA ALA A 23 -39.89 1.79 -27.58
C ALA A 23 -40.86 2.98 -27.79
N ALA A 24 -40.29 4.19 -27.84
CA ALA A 24 -40.52 5.15 -28.93
C ALA A 24 -39.33 6.12 -29.05
N ALA A 25 -38.84 6.26 -30.27
CA ALA A 25 -37.66 7.02 -30.66
C ALA A 25 -37.96 8.53 -30.82
N VAL A 26 -36.98 9.37 -30.47
CA VAL A 26 -36.80 10.71 -31.07
C VAL A 26 -35.31 10.94 -31.32
N LYS A 27 -35.06 11.62 -32.42
CA LYS A 27 -33.90 11.60 -33.32
C LYS A 27 -32.98 12.82 -33.08
N ALA A 28 -31.71 12.63 -33.49
CA ALA A 28 -30.73 13.63 -33.96
C ALA A 28 -29.92 14.47 -32.94
N ALA A 29 -28.60 14.18 -32.93
CA ALA A 29 -27.52 15.15 -32.71
C ALA A 29 -27.33 16.04 -33.97
N PRO A 30 -26.68 17.22 -33.88
CA PRO A 30 -25.25 17.24 -34.15
C PRO A 30 -24.41 18.22 -33.28
N ALA A 31 -23.10 18.07 -33.44
CA ALA A 31 -21.97 18.62 -32.69
C ALA A 31 -21.81 20.16 -32.68
N LYS A 32 -21.16 20.73 -31.64
CA LYS A 32 -19.70 21.00 -31.63
C LYS A 32 -19.27 21.98 -30.50
N ALA A 33 -18.32 21.50 -29.68
CA ALA A 33 -17.17 22.16 -29.03
C ALA A 33 -17.31 23.19 -27.87
N ALA A 34 -16.55 22.83 -26.82
CA ALA A 34 -15.62 23.64 -26.02
C ALA A 34 -16.14 24.51 -24.86
N ALA A 35 -15.85 24.11 -23.60
CA ALA A 35 -14.76 24.71 -22.79
C ALA A 35 -14.76 24.18 -21.32
N ALA A 36 -13.70 23.43 -20.99
CA ALA A 36 -12.90 23.43 -19.76
C ALA A 36 -13.52 23.14 -18.35
N PRO A 37 -12.71 22.59 -17.41
CA PRO A 37 -13.14 21.55 -16.47
C PRO A 37 -13.29 22.00 -15.02
N ALA A 38 -14.18 21.33 -14.28
CA ALA A 38 -14.25 21.41 -12.82
C ALA A 38 -13.01 20.74 -12.20
N LYS A 39 -12.25 21.56 -11.49
CA LYS A 39 -10.98 21.29 -10.81
C LYS A 39 -11.15 20.29 -9.65
N ALA A 40 -10.84 19.03 -9.88
CA ALA A 40 -10.47 18.09 -8.81
C ALA A 40 -8.97 18.25 -8.54
N ALA A 41 -8.63 18.67 -7.32
CA ALA A 41 -7.25 18.86 -6.90
C ALA A 41 -6.51 17.51 -6.86
N ALA A 42 -5.71 17.24 -7.90
CA ALA A 42 -4.72 16.19 -7.88
C ALA A 42 -3.64 16.55 -6.85
N ALA A 43 -3.69 15.92 -5.68
CA ALA A 43 -2.59 15.93 -4.74
C ALA A 43 -1.38 15.28 -5.43
N LYS A 44 -0.43 16.11 -5.89
CA LYS A 44 0.87 15.63 -6.34
C LYS A 44 1.58 15.06 -5.11
N THR A 45 1.59 13.73 -4.96
CA THR A 45 2.56 13.04 -4.12
C THR A 45 3.93 13.25 -4.75
N GLN A 46 4.59 14.34 -4.34
CA GLN A 46 5.97 14.57 -4.72
C GLN A 46 6.80 13.54 -3.96
N ALA A 47 7.21 12.48 -4.65
CA ALA A 47 8.25 11.60 -4.18
C ALA A 47 9.48 12.48 -3.92
N VAL A 48 9.72 12.81 -2.65
CA VAL A 48 10.89 13.58 -2.24
C VAL A 48 12.08 12.66 -2.48
N ALA A 49 12.76 12.85 -3.61
CA ALA A 49 14.04 12.23 -3.86
C ALA A 49 15.08 12.94 -2.98
N THR A 50 15.21 12.49 -1.73
CA THR A 50 16.32 12.88 -0.86
C THR A 50 17.60 12.28 -1.44
N LYS A 51 18.44 13.13 -2.02
CA LYS A 51 19.79 12.73 -2.43
C LYS A 51 20.60 12.47 -1.16
N ALA A 52 20.75 11.19 -0.81
CA ALA A 52 21.52 10.77 0.35
C ALA A 52 22.99 11.21 0.19
N THR A 53 23.40 12.22 0.95
CA THR A 53 24.79 12.65 1.06
C THR A 53 25.37 11.99 2.31
N GLY A 54 25.60 10.68 2.24
CA GLY A 54 26.00 9.89 3.40
C GLY A 54 26.64 8.56 3.02
N VAL A 55 27.11 7.83 4.03
CA VAL A 55 27.71 6.50 3.84
C VAL A 55 26.64 5.53 3.34
N VAL A 56 26.90 4.84 2.22
CA VAL A 56 25.95 3.92 1.61
C VAL A 56 26.19 2.51 2.13
N GLY A 57 25.14 1.87 2.63
CA GLY A 57 25.12 0.47 3.05
C GLY A 57 24.32 -0.41 2.10
N LYS A 58 24.47 -1.73 2.24
CA LYS A 58 23.70 -2.76 1.53
C LYS A 58 22.89 -3.57 2.53
N VAL A 59 21.62 -3.81 2.22
CA VAL A 59 20.77 -4.68 3.05
C VAL A 59 21.29 -6.12 2.94
N ARG A 60 21.66 -6.73 4.07
CA ARG A 60 22.14 -8.11 4.17
C ARG A 60 20.99 -9.08 4.45
N GLN A 61 20.10 -8.71 5.37
CA GLN A 61 18.99 -9.56 5.79
C GLN A 61 17.80 -8.71 6.26
N VAL A 62 16.60 -9.23 6.06
CA VAL A 62 15.34 -8.64 6.56
C VAL A 62 14.59 -9.71 7.34
N ILE A 63 14.32 -9.45 8.62
CA ILE A 63 13.54 -10.31 9.52
C ILE A 63 12.42 -9.46 10.13
N GLY A 64 11.24 -9.49 9.52
CA GLY A 64 10.12 -8.65 9.97
C GLY A 64 10.48 -7.16 9.93
N ALA A 65 10.37 -6.48 11.07
CA ALA A 65 10.75 -5.07 11.22
C ALA A 65 12.26 -4.84 11.43
N VAL A 66 13.05 -5.92 11.59
CA VAL A 66 14.49 -5.85 11.83
C VAL A 66 15.24 -6.01 10.51
N VAL A 67 16.13 -5.07 10.21
CA VAL A 67 16.89 -5.02 8.96
C VAL A 67 18.38 -4.94 9.28
N ASP A 68 19.15 -5.92 8.82
CA ASP A 68 20.61 -5.89 8.94
C ASP A 68 21.21 -5.23 7.70
N VAL A 69 22.01 -4.19 7.90
CA VAL A 69 22.64 -3.40 6.83
C VAL A 69 24.15 -3.45 6.99
N GLN A 70 24.85 -3.88 5.94
CA GLN A 70 26.30 -3.92 5.89
C GLN A 70 26.86 -2.66 5.22
N PHE A 71 27.89 -2.09 5.82
CA PHE A 71 28.61 -0.91 5.37
C PHE A 71 30.03 -1.27 4.93
N GLY A 72 30.66 -0.36 4.18
CA GLY A 72 32.02 -0.49 3.68
C GLY A 72 33.05 -0.39 4.80
N GLU A 73 33.46 0.82 5.17
CA GLU A 73 34.45 1.04 6.25
C GLU A 73 33.83 1.74 7.47
N HIS A 74 32.97 2.73 7.25
CA HIS A 74 32.38 3.51 8.33
C HIS A 74 30.97 3.03 8.68
N LEU A 75 30.80 2.60 9.93
CA LEU A 75 29.52 2.26 10.52
C LEU A 75 28.81 3.53 11.00
N PRO A 76 27.55 3.77 10.61
CA PRO A 76 26.75 4.84 11.19
C PRO A 76 26.55 4.63 12.70
N PRO A 77 26.52 5.71 13.51
CA PRO A 77 26.32 5.58 14.95
C PRO A 77 24.93 5.01 15.29
N ILE A 78 24.81 4.44 16.49
CA ILE A 78 23.52 3.99 17.03
C ILE A 78 22.57 5.19 17.17
N LEU A 79 21.28 4.96 16.98
CA LEU A 79 20.19 5.94 16.88
C LEU A 79 20.26 6.85 15.63
N ASN A 80 21.19 6.60 14.69
CA ASN A 80 21.19 7.29 13.42
C ASN A 80 20.12 6.72 12.47
N ALA A 81 19.52 7.58 11.67
CA ALA A 81 18.55 7.19 10.65
C ALA A 81 19.24 6.83 9.33
N LEU A 82 18.78 5.74 8.71
CA LEU A 82 19.10 5.36 7.34
C LEU A 82 17.83 5.48 6.52
N GLU A 83 17.96 6.01 5.31
CA GLU A 83 16.85 6.09 4.36
C GLU A 83 17.07 5.08 3.23
N THR A 84 16.01 4.37 2.87
CA THR A 84 16.01 3.52 1.69
C THR A 84 14.70 3.67 0.92
N ASN A 85 14.75 3.33 -0.36
CA ASN A 85 13.55 3.20 -1.17
C ASN A 85 13.09 1.74 -1.15
N ASN A 86 11.84 1.52 -0.74
CA ASN A 86 11.18 0.22 -0.78
C ASN A 86 10.03 0.28 -1.79
N VAL A 87 10.31 -0.07 -3.04
CA VAL A 87 9.31 -0.14 -4.13
C VAL A 87 8.53 1.18 -4.27
N GLY A 88 9.25 2.30 -4.27
CA GLY A 88 8.65 3.64 -4.38
C GLY A 88 8.26 4.28 -3.05
N ASN A 89 8.27 3.53 -1.94
CA ASN A 89 8.01 4.07 -0.61
C ASN A 89 9.32 4.45 0.10
N ARG A 90 9.37 5.62 0.73
CA ARG A 90 10.48 5.98 1.61
C ARG A 90 10.36 5.18 2.90
N LEU A 91 11.36 4.36 3.18
CA LEU A 91 11.47 3.61 4.42
C LEU A 91 12.63 4.17 5.24
N VAL A 92 12.38 4.43 6.52
CA VAL A 92 13.39 4.90 7.48
C VAL A 92 13.76 3.73 8.38
N LEU A 93 15.06 3.52 8.57
CA LEU A 93 15.60 2.50 9.46
C LEU A 93 16.42 3.22 10.54
N GLU A 94 16.15 2.94 11.81
CA GLU A 94 16.97 3.45 12.92
C GLU A 94 18.03 2.41 13.30
N VAL A 95 19.30 2.82 13.38
CA VAL A 95 20.39 1.94 13.82
C VAL A 95 20.22 1.61 15.31
N ALA A 96 19.96 0.35 15.66
CA ALA A 96 19.76 -0.08 17.04
C ALA A 96 21.03 -0.66 17.67
N GLN A 97 21.89 -1.32 16.89
CA GLN A 97 23.13 -1.92 17.39
C GLN A 97 24.14 -2.19 16.26
N HIS A 98 25.41 -2.32 16.63
CA HIS A 98 26.49 -2.80 15.74
C HIS A 98 26.71 -4.29 15.99
N LEU A 99 26.72 -5.10 14.93
CA LEU A 99 26.85 -6.57 15.02
C LEU A 99 28.28 -7.07 14.79
N GLY A 100 29.20 -6.20 14.40
CA GLY A 100 30.50 -6.59 13.83
C GLY A 100 30.41 -6.82 12.31
N GLU A 101 31.51 -7.22 11.67
CA GLU A 101 31.59 -7.44 10.20
C GLU A 101 31.07 -6.26 9.37
N ASN A 102 31.26 -5.04 9.89
CA ASN A 102 30.78 -3.79 9.33
C ASN A 102 29.25 -3.80 9.10
N THR A 103 28.52 -4.56 9.92
CA THR A 103 27.06 -4.70 9.88
C THR A 103 26.42 -4.01 11.08
N VAL A 104 25.35 -3.26 10.82
CA VAL A 104 24.44 -2.75 11.84
C VAL A 104 23.09 -3.46 11.75
N ARG A 105 22.42 -3.58 12.89
CA ARG A 105 21.01 -3.98 12.94
C ARG A 105 20.15 -2.76 13.15
N CYS A 106 19.17 -2.60 12.29
CA CYS A 106 18.25 -1.48 12.29
C CYS A 106 16.80 -1.93 12.52
N ILE A 107 15.98 -1.00 13.00
CA ILE A 107 14.53 -1.16 13.17
C ILE A 107 13.82 -0.26 12.16
N ALA A 108 12.89 -0.82 11.39
CA ALA A 108 12.06 -0.08 10.43
C ALA A 108 10.96 0.73 11.14
N MET A 109 10.82 2.02 10.78
CA MET A 109 9.77 2.94 11.25
C MET A 109 8.69 3.22 10.19
#